data_AF-V5SE13-F1
#
_entry.id   AF-V5SE13-F1
#
_cell.length_a   1.000
_cell.length_b   1.000
_cell.length_c   1.000
_cell.angle_alpha   90.00
_cell.angle_beta   90.00
_cell.angle_gamma   90.00
#
_symmetry.space_group_name_H-M   'P 1'
#
loop_
_entity.id
_entity.type
_entity.pdbx_description
1 polymer ?
#
loop_
_entity_poly.entity_id
_entity_poly.type
_entity_poly.pdbx_seq_one_letter_code
_entity_poly.pdbx_strand_id
1 'polypeptide(L)'
;MDTLEKLFEATLRDVYYAEKAILKNLPKMAKKASSSRLAAAFEEHIEQTEGQVERLERIFEMVGKAARGKRCPAIDGLAEEAGEIIEEAEDDTVRDAGMLSAAQAVEHYEIARYGTLAAWADKLGMSDAGDLLRETLEEEKQTDAKLSKLAESEINARAGQGGEAPKGKASSKKKSTGNRHASA
;
A
#
# COMPACT_ATOMS: atom_id res chain seq x y z
N MET A 1 -16.35 -15.99 21.45
CA MET A 1 -15.17 -16.68 20.91
C MET A 1 -14.50 -17.28 22.11
N ASP A 2 -14.49 -18.61 22.22
CA ASP A 2 -14.28 -19.26 23.52
C ASP A 2 -13.16 -20.30 23.47
N THR A 3 -12.56 -20.50 22.29
CA THR A 3 -11.39 -21.36 22.08
C THR A 3 -10.41 -20.71 21.11
N LEU A 4 -9.15 -21.18 21.12
CA LEU A 4 -8.11 -20.67 20.23
C LEU A 4 -8.40 -21.04 18.77
N GLU A 5 -8.98 -22.21 18.50
CA GLU A 5 -9.39 -22.64 17.17
C GLU A 5 -10.46 -21.70 16.58
N LYS A 6 -11.44 -21.29 17.40
CA LYS A 6 -12.46 -20.31 16.95
C LYS A 6 -11.84 -18.94 16.66
N LEU A 7 -10.85 -18.54 17.44
CA LEU A 7 -10.14 -17.28 17.23
C LEU A 7 -9.25 -17.33 15.98
N PHE A 8 -8.51 -18.42 15.79
CA PHE A 8 -7.75 -18.71 14.58
C PHE A 8 -8.64 -18.67 13.33
N GLU A 9 -9.76 -19.41 13.33
CA GLU A 9 -10.70 -19.42 12.20
C GLU A 9 -11.24 -18.02 11.91
N ALA A 10 -11.62 -17.26 12.95
CA ALA A 10 -12.14 -15.92 12.76
C ALA A 10 -11.08 -14.96 12.18
N THR A 11 -9.84 -15.01 12.70
CA THR A 11 -8.74 -14.18 12.19
C THR A 11 -8.31 -14.61 10.79
N LEU A 12 -8.34 -15.90 10.46
CA LEU A 12 -8.09 -16.40 9.10
C LEU A 12 -9.11 -15.83 8.09
N ARG A 13 -10.38 -15.72 8.48
CA ARG A 13 -11.42 -15.07 7.68
C ARG A 13 -11.24 -13.56 7.57
N ASP A 14 -10.74 -12.93 8.61
CA ASP A 14 -10.48 -11.48 8.62
C ASP A 14 -9.31 -11.16 7.66
N VAL A 15 -8.20 -11.92 7.68
CA VAL A 15 -7.08 -11.71 6.74
C VAL A 15 -7.45 -12.08 5.30
N TYR A 16 -8.22 -13.14 5.07
CA TYR A 16 -8.68 -13.46 3.71
C TYR A 16 -9.58 -12.39 3.11
N TYR A 17 -10.34 -11.68 3.95
CA TYR A 17 -11.04 -10.48 3.50
C TYR A 17 -10.06 -9.34 3.20
N ALA A 18 -9.06 -9.13 4.05
CA ALA A 18 -8.03 -8.11 3.87
C ALA A 18 -7.31 -8.26 2.54
N GLU A 19 -6.79 -9.45 2.23
CA GLU A 19 -6.09 -9.71 0.95
C GLU A 19 -6.95 -9.36 -0.26
N LYS A 20 -8.23 -9.75 -0.24
CA LYS A 20 -9.16 -9.42 -1.33
C LYS A 20 -9.46 -7.93 -1.43
N ALA A 21 -9.51 -7.23 -0.30
CA ALA A 21 -9.67 -5.79 -0.29
C ALA A 21 -8.42 -5.07 -0.81
N ILE A 22 -7.23 -5.56 -0.45
CA ILE A 22 -5.93 -5.05 -0.92
C ILE A 22 -5.80 -5.24 -2.43
N LEU A 23 -6.02 -6.46 -2.95
CA LEU A 23 -6.02 -6.75 -4.40
C LEU A 23 -6.95 -5.85 -5.19
N LYS A 24 -8.10 -5.49 -4.62
CA LYS A 24 -9.04 -4.60 -5.28
C LYS A 24 -8.51 -3.16 -5.39
N ASN A 25 -7.70 -2.71 -4.43
CA ASN A 25 -7.23 -1.32 -4.33
C ASN A 25 -5.84 -1.11 -4.94
N LEU A 26 -4.93 -2.08 -4.86
CA LEU A 26 -3.57 -1.97 -5.41
C LEU A 26 -3.52 -1.49 -6.87
N PRO A 27 -4.38 -1.95 -7.81
CA PRO A 27 -4.37 -1.44 -9.18
C PRO A 27 -4.65 0.06 -9.29
N LYS A 28 -5.47 0.62 -8.39
CA LYS A 28 -5.72 2.08 -8.32
C LYS A 28 -4.45 2.80 -7.88
N MET A 29 -3.73 2.27 -6.89
CA MET A 29 -2.47 2.85 -6.38
C MET A 29 -1.36 2.80 -7.43
N ALA A 30 -1.15 1.64 -8.07
CA ALA A 30 -0.17 1.47 -9.15
C ALA A 30 -0.40 2.49 -10.29
N LYS A 31 -1.66 2.65 -10.71
CA LYS A 31 -2.03 3.61 -11.77
C LYS A 31 -1.83 5.08 -11.36
N LYS A 32 -1.97 5.40 -10.07
CA LYS A 32 -1.88 6.76 -9.54
C LYS A 32 -0.47 7.18 -9.16
N ALA A 33 0.44 6.22 -9.00
CA ALA A 33 1.84 6.47 -8.71
C ALA A 33 2.52 7.21 -9.88
N SER A 34 3.23 8.30 -9.55
CA SER A 34 4.00 9.08 -10.53
C SER A 34 5.43 8.55 -10.69
N SER A 35 5.98 7.96 -9.62
CA SER A 35 7.23 7.19 -9.66
C SER A 35 6.99 5.83 -10.30
N SER A 36 7.72 5.55 -11.38
CA SER A 36 7.72 4.23 -12.02
C SER A 36 8.18 3.11 -11.08
N ARG A 37 9.06 3.41 -10.11
CA ARG A 37 9.53 2.44 -9.12
C ARG A 37 8.48 2.14 -8.07
N LEU A 38 7.67 3.14 -7.68
CA LEU A 38 6.54 2.91 -6.78
C LEU A 38 5.42 2.15 -7.48
N ALA A 39 5.10 2.51 -8.72
CA ALA A 39 4.13 1.77 -9.54
C ALA A 39 4.53 0.29 -9.68
N ALA A 40 5.79 0.01 -10.02
CA ALA A 40 6.30 -1.35 -10.14
C ALA A 40 6.27 -2.12 -8.81
N ALA A 41 6.50 -1.47 -7.67
CA ALA A 41 6.38 -2.10 -6.36
C ALA A 41 4.93 -2.52 -6.07
N PHE A 42 3.94 -1.70 -6.44
CA PHE A 42 2.52 -2.08 -6.32
C PHE A 42 2.12 -3.18 -7.29
N GLU A 43 2.66 -3.19 -8.51
CA GLU A 43 2.42 -4.27 -9.49
C GLU A 43 3.00 -5.61 -9.01
N GLU A 44 4.23 -5.60 -8.48
CA GLU A 44 4.83 -6.79 -7.86
C GLU A 44 3.98 -7.27 -6.68
N HIS A 45 3.51 -6.34 -5.83
CA HIS A 45 2.69 -6.70 -4.68
C HIS A 45 1.36 -7.34 -5.12
N ILE A 46 0.72 -6.88 -6.21
CA ILE A 46 -0.50 -7.52 -6.73
C ILE A 46 -0.27 -9.02 -7.00
N GLU A 47 0.82 -9.37 -7.69
CA GLU A 47 1.13 -10.77 -8.01
C GLU A 47 1.39 -11.61 -6.73
N GLN A 48 2.09 -11.02 -5.75
CA GLN A 48 2.31 -11.68 -4.45
C GLN A 48 0.98 -11.90 -3.72
N THR A 49 0.11 -10.89 -3.66
CA THR A 49 -1.17 -10.97 -2.97
C THR A 49 -2.12 -11.98 -3.61
N GLU A 50 -2.10 -12.16 -4.93
CA GLU A 50 -2.83 -13.24 -5.60
C GLU A 50 -2.38 -14.62 -5.08
N GLY A 51 -1.06 -14.84 -4.99
CA GLY A 51 -0.50 -16.07 -4.41
C GLY A 51 -0.85 -16.27 -2.93
N GLN A 52 -0.89 -15.19 -2.15
CA GLN A 52 -1.27 -15.23 -0.73
C GLN A 52 -2.74 -15.61 -0.55
N VAL A 53 -3.64 -15.12 -1.41
CA VAL A 53 -5.05 -15.55 -1.44
C VAL A 53 -5.16 -17.05 -1.71
N GLU A 54 -4.45 -17.57 -2.70
CA GLU A 54 -4.42 -19.02 -2.98
C GLU A 54 -3.88 -19.82 -1.79
N ARG A 55 -2.85 -19.29 -1.12
CA ARG A 55 -2.26 -19.90 0.08
C ARG A 55 -3.27 -19.98 1.23
N LEU A 56 -4.04 -18.91 1.46
CA LEU A 56 -5.12 -18.90 2.43
C LEU A 56 -6.24 -19.90 2.09
N GLU A 57 -6.60 -20.04 0.81
CA GLU A 57 -7.60 -21.03 0.37
C GLU A 57 -7.17 -22.46 0.70
N ARG A 58 -5.89 -22.79 0.49
CA ARG A 58 -5.31 -24.08 0.91
C ARG A 58 -5.37 -24.26 2.43
N ILE A 59 -5.09 -23.22 3.21
CA ILE A 59 -5.19 -23.28 4.69
C ILE A 59 -6.65 -23.52 5.11
N PHE A 60 -7.63 -22.88 4.46
CA PHE A 60 -9.05 -23.12 4.71
C PHE A 60 -9.44 -24.59 4.48
N GLU A 61 -8.95 -25.20 3.39
CA GLU A 61 -9.14 -26.63 3.11
C GLU A 61 -8.53 -27.51 4.21
N MET A 62 -7.30 -27.21 4.66
CA MET A 62 -6.62 -27.95 5.74
C MET A 62 -7.42 -27.95 7.05
N VAL A 63 -8.09 -26.84 7.38
CA VAL A 63 -8.92 -26.73 8.60
C VAL A 63 -10.37 -27.18 8.40
N GLY A 64 -10.72 -27.69 7.22
CA GLY A 64 -12.06 -28.18 6.90
C GLY A 64 -13.13 -27.08 6.90
N LYS A 65 -12.78 -25.87 6.46
CA LYS A 65 -13.67 -24.71 6.40
C LYS A 65 -13.75 -24.15 4.98
N ALA A 66 -14.90 -23.61 4.61
CA ALA A 66 -15.01 -22.87 3.35
C ALA A 66 -14.27 -21.53 3.46
N ALA A 67 -13.48 -21.19 2.45
CA ALA A 67 -12.83 -19.89 2.32
C ALA A 67 -13.88 -18.78 2.16
N ARG A 68 -14.19 -18.11 3.28
CA ARG A 68 -15.19 -17.04 3.35
C ARG A 68 -14.65 -15.91 4.18
N GLY A 69 -14.40 -14.79 3.50
CA GLY A 69 -13.95 -13.57 4.16
C GLY A 69 -14.99 -13.08 5.15
N LYS A 70 -14.53 -12.52 6.26
CA LYS A 70 -15.34 -11.74 7.17
C LYS A 70 -14.83 -10.31 7.10
N ARG A 71 -15.74 -9.36 6.95
CA ARG A 71 -15.40 -7.93 6.86
C ARG A 71 -14.42 -7.54 7.96
N CYS A 72 -13.31 -6.94 7.55
CA CYS A 72 -12.25 -6.47 8.43
C CYS A 72 -12.30 -4.93 8.49
N PRO A 73 -12.79 -4.32 9.58
CA PRO A 73 -12.84 -2.85 9.67
C PRO A 73 -11.47 -2.18 9.61
N ALA A 74 -10.41 -2.88 10.04
CA ALA A 74 -9.06 -2.32 10.03
C ALA A 74 -8.56 -2.09 8.60
N ILE A 75 -8.72 -3.07 7.71
CA ILE A 75 -8.26 -2.92 6.32
C ILE A 75 -9.16 -1.98 5.53
N ASP A 76 -10.47 -1.94 5.83
CA ASP A 76 -11.38 -0.96 5.24
C ASP A 76 -10.92 0.47 5.56
N GLY A 77 -10.55 0.74 6.82
CA GLY A 77 -10.06 2.05 7.24
C GLY A 77 -8.72 2.42 6.61
N LEU A 78 -7.77 1.48 6.51
CA LEU A 78 -6.50 1.73 5.82
C LEU A 78 -6.69 2.01 4.32
N ALA A 79 -7.62 1.30 3.68
CA ALA A 79 -7.96 1.53 2.27
C ALA A 79 -8.68 2.87 2.06
N GLU A 80 -9.51 3.30 3.01
CA GLU A 80 -10.14 4.62 3.03
C GLU A 80 -9.09 5.73 3.14
N GLU A 81 -8.16 5.62 4.10
CA GLU A 81 -7.03 6.55 4.27
C GLU A 81 -6.18 6.66 2.99
N ALA A 82 -5.83 5.54 2.36
CA ALA A 82 -5.13 5.55 1.08
C ALA A 82 -5.95 6.25 -0.04
N GLY A 83 -7.27 6.07 -0.02
CA GLY A 83 -8.19 6.71 -0.95
C GLY A 83 -8.24 8.23 -0.77
N GLU A 84 -8.35 8.70 0.47
CA GLU A 84 -8.34 10.12 0.83
C GLU A 84 -7.04 10.79 0.39
N ILE A 85 -5.88 10.16 0.67
CA ILE A 85 -4.57 10.66 0.23
C ILE A 85 -4.52 10.86 -1.29
N ILE A 86 -5.04 9.90 -2.06
CA ILE A 86 -5.05 9.98 -3.53
C ILE A 86 -5.90 11.15 -4.03
N GLU A 87 -6.97 11.50 -3.30
CA GLU A 87 -7.92 12.54 -3.67
C GLU A 87 -7.49 13.93 -3.20
N GLU A 88 -6.89 14.03 -2.00
CA GLU A 88 -6.51 15.31 -1.38
C GLU A 88 -5.13 15.82 -1.80
N ALA A 89 -4.19 14.92 -2.12
CA ALA A 89 -2.84 15.33 -2.51
C ALA A 89 -2.82 15.95 -3.92
N GLU A 90 -2.63 17.27 -3.99
CA GLU A 90 -2.55 18.02 -5.25
C GLU A 90 -1.25 17.75 -6.01
N ASP A 91 -0.12 17.60 -5.30
CA ASP A 91 1.18 17.32 -5.88
C ASP A 91 1.42 15.81 -6.02
N ASP A 92 1.86 15.38 -7.20
CA ASP A 92 2.07 13.97 -7.51
C ASP A 92 3.16 13.32 -6.63
N THR A 93 4.20 14.05 -6.26
CA THR A 93 5.29 13.53 -5.43
C THR A 93 4.88 13.39 -3.97
N VAL A 94 4.05 14.32 -3.47
CA VAL A 94 3.42 14.21 -2.14
C VAL A 94 2.42 13.05 -2.12
N ARG A 95 1.64 12.86 -3.20
CA ARG A 95 0.72 11.72 -3.33
C ARG A 95 1.46 10.39 -3.30
N ASP A 96 2.60 10.28 -4.00
CA ASP A 96 3.44 9.08 -3.96
C ASP A 96 3.93 8.77 -2.54
N ALA A 97 4.39 9.77 -1.79
CA ALA A 97 4.82 9.58 -0.40
C ALA A 97 3.67 9.14 0.51
N GLY A 98 2.48 9.73 0.34
CA GLY A 98 1.29 9.33 1.08
C GLY A 98 0.84 7.89 0.75
N MET A 99 0.79 7.53 -0.54
CA MET A 99 0.45 6.17 -0.96
C MET A 99 1.45 5.13 -0.44
N LEU A 100 2.75 5.46 -0.46
CA LEU A 100 3.78 4.61 0.13
C LEU A 100 3.54 4.42 1.62
N SER A 101 3.29 5.50 2.36
CA SER A 101 3.01 5.45 3.80
C SER A 101 1.78 4.58 4.12
N ALA A 102 0.70 4.73 3.35
CA ALA A 102 -0.51 3.92 3.53
C ALA A 102 -0.25 2.44 3.23
N ALA A 103 0.54 2.13 2.21
CA ALA A 103 0.95 0.76 1.90
C ALA A 103 1.76 0.15 3.05
N GLN A 104 2.74 0.86 3.61
CA GLN A 104 3.49 0.36 4.78
C GLN A 104 2.58 0.10 6.00
N ALA A 105 1.55 0.92 6.22
CA ALA A 105 0.58 0.68 7.29
C ALA A 105 -0.22 -0.62 7.07
N VAL A 106 -0.55 -0.95 5.81
CA VAL A 106 -1.14 -2.23 5.42
C VAL A 106 -0.16 -3.38 5.69
N GLU A 107 1.10 -3.30 5.23
CA GLU A 107 2.11 -4.34 5.48
C GLU A 107 2.26 -4.63 6.98
N HIS A 108 2.33 -3.58 7.80
CA HIS A 108 2.46 -3.72 9.26
C HIS A 108 1.25 -4.38 9.90
N TYR A 109 0.04 -4.12 9.40
CA TYR A 109 -1.16 -4.83 9.82
C TYR A 109 -1.02 -6.32 9.48
N GLU A 110 -0.59 -6.66 8.27
CA GLU A 110 -0.48 -8.04 7.79
C GLU A 110 0.62 -8.82 8.51
N ILE A 111 1.80 -8.22 8.70
CA ILE A 111 2.90 -8.78 9.49
C ILE A 111 2.42 -9.16 10.90
N ALA A 112 1.64 -8.28 11.55
CA ALA A 112 1.09 -8.57 12.86
C ALA A 112 0.08 -9.74 12.84
N ARG A 113 -0.77 -9.80 11.81
CA ARG A 113 -1.80 -10.86 11.67
C ARG A 113 -1.19 -12.20 11.32
N TYR A 114 -0.33 -12.27 10.32
CA TYR A 114 0.33 -13.50 9.91
C TYR A 114 1.27 -14.05 10.97
N GLY A 115 2.03 -13.20 11.66
CA GLY A 115 2.85 -13.61 12.81
C GLY A 115 2.00 -14.24 13.92
N THR A 116 0.83 -13.66 14.20
CA THR A 116 -0.11 -14.19 15.19
C THR A 116 -0.73 -15.52 14.75
N LEU A 117 -1.21 -15.60 13.49
CA LEU A 117 -1.80 -16.81 12.94
C LEU A 117 -0.81 -17.97 12.90
N ALA A 118 0.44 -17.74 12.49
CA ALA A 118 1.47 -18.77 12.46
C ALA A 118 1.75 -19.33 13.87
N ALA A 119 1.89 -18.45 14.87
CA ALA A 119 2.09 -18.87 16.26
C ALA A 119 0.90 -19.68 16.81
N TRP A 120 -0.33 -19.31 16.44
CA TRP A 120 -1.51 -20.07 16.81
C TRP A 120 -1.61 -21.42 16.08
N ALA A 121 -1.25 -21.47 14.80
CA ALA A 121 -1.19 -22.72 14.05
C ALA A 121 -0.23 -23.73 14.71
N ASP A 122 0.96 -23.28 15.12
CA ASP A 122 1.91 -24.11 15.87
C ASP A 122 1.29 -24.61 17.19
N LYS A 123 0.60 -23.72 17.92
CA LYS A 123 -0.05 -24.07 19.20
C LYS A 123 -1.18 -25.11 19.04
N LEU A 124 -1.86 -25.09 17.89
CA LEU A 124 -2.94 -26.01 17.53
C LEU A 124 -2.43 -27.30 16.86
N GLY A 125 -1.11 -27.44 16.66
CA GLY A 125 -0.52 -28.61 16.00
C GLY A 125 -0.75 -28.66 14.49
N MET A 126 -1.01 -27.51 13.86
CA MET A 126 -1.27 -27.36 12.42
C MET A 126 0.00 -26.93 11.68
N SER A 127 1.06 -27.73 11.75
CA SER A 127 2.40 -27.35 11.23
C SER A 127 2.37 -26.89 9.78
N ASP A 128 1.69 -27.62 8.88
CA ASP A 128 1.63 -27.30 7.45
C ASP A 128 0.97 -25.93 7.20
N ALA A 129 -0.10 -25.61 7.94
CA ALA A 129 -0.72 -24.29 7.86
C ALA A 129 0.19 -23.20 8.44
N GLY A 130 0.92 -23.50 9.53
CA GLY A 130 1.90 -22.60 10.12
C GLY A 130 3.02 -22.24 9.16
N ASP A 131 3.50 -23.20 8.37
CA ASP A 131 4.55 -22.97 7.37
C ASP A 131 4.06 -22.10 6.21
N LEU A 132 2.85 -22.33 5.71
CA LEU A 132 2.23 -21.47 4.71
C LEU A 132 2.03 -20.03 5.25
N LEU A 133 1.57 -19.87 6.48
CA LEU A 133 1.40 -18.54 7.10
C LEU A 133 2.74 -17.82 7.28
N ARG A 134 3.82 -18.55 7.57
CA ARG A 134 5.18 -17.99 7.66
C ARG A 134 5.75 -17.59 6.30
N GLU A 135 5.39 -18.31 5.25
CA GLU A 135 5.76 -17.95 3.87
C GLU A 135 5.15 -16.58 3.50
N THR A 136 3.84 -16.39 3.71
CA THR A 136 3.20 -15.08 3.51
C THR A 136 3.82 -14.01 4.41
N LEU A 137 4.03 -14.29 5.70
CA LEU A 137 4.66 -13.33 6.62
C LEU A 137 6.01 -12.82 6.14
N GLU A 138 6.81 -13.68 5.50
CA GLU A 138 8.12 -13.30 4.98
C GLU A 138 8.00 -12.48 3.69
N GLU A 139 7.02 -12.77 2.83
CA GLU A 139 6.68 -11.92 1.68
C GLU A 139 6.33 -10.49 2.14
N GLU A 140 5.46 -10.31 3.14
CA GLU A 140 5.07 -8.95 3.60
C GLU A 140 6.23 -8.18 4.22
N LYS A 141 7.08 -8.86 4.98
CA LYS A 141 8.29 -8.22 5.54
C LYS A 141 9.23 -7.75 4.44
N GLN A 142 9.36 -8.53 3.37
CA GLN A 142 10.20 -8.15 2.23
C GLN A 142 9.56 -6.99 1.46
N THR A 143 8.24 -6.98 1.29
CA THR A 143 7.49 -5.87 0.70
C THR A 143 7.68 -4.59 1.51
N ASP A 144 7.46 -4.60 2.82
CA ASP A 144 7.69 -3.44 3.68
C ASP A 144 9.15 -2.94 3.64
N ALA A 145 10.12 -3.87 3.64
CA ALA A 145 11.53 -3.50 3.53
C ALA A 145 11.85 -2.82 2.18
N LYS A 146 11.24 -3.29 1.07
CA LYS A 146 11.35 -2.65 -0.25
C LYS A 146 10.72 -1.26 -0.24
N LEU A 147 9.53 -1.10 0.33
CA LEU A 147 8.84 0.17 0.46
C LEU A 147 9.65 1.17 1.31
N SER A 148 10.16 0.74 2.46
CA SER A 148 11.04 1.53 3.32
C SER A 148 12.27 2.04 2.56
N LYS A 149 12.94 1.16 1.82
CA LYS A 149 14.10 1.54 0.99
C LYS A 149 13.71 2.55 -0.08
N LEU A 150 12.55 2.40 -0.70
CA LEU A 150 12.06 3.33 -1.72
C LEU A 150 11.71 4.70 -1.11
N ALA A 151 11.13 4.71 0.09
CA ALA A 151 10.84 5.91 0.87
C ALA A 151 12.11 6.73 1.13
N GLU A 152 13.14 6.08 1.65
CA GLU A 152 14.42 6.70 2.02
C GLU A 152 15.25 7.14 0.80
N SER A 153 15.22 6.36 -0.28
CA SER A 153 16.10 6.59 -1.43
C SER A 153 15.56 7.56 -2.48
N GLU A 154 14.24 7.73 -2.58
CA GLU A 154 13.63 8.46 -3.69
C GLU A 154 12.37 9.22 -3.31
N ILE A 155 11.37 8.54 -2.73
CA ILE A 155 10.01 9.07 -2.68
C ILE A 155 9.92 10.27 -1.72
N ASN A 156 10.47 10.15 -0.51
CA ASN A 156 10.46 11.25 0.45
C ASN A 156 11.33 12.42 -0.02
N ALA A 157 12.42 12.14 -0.72
CA ALA A 157 13.28 13.17 -1.28
C ALA A 157 12.56 13.98 -2.38
N ARG A 158 11.74 13.33 -3.21
CA ARG A 158 10.91 14.02 -4.22
C ARG A 158 9.82 14.85 -3.57
N ALA A 159 9.09 14.28 -2.61
CA ALA A 159 8.03 15.00 -1.88
C ALA A 159 8.56 16.23 -1.11
N GLY A 160 9.75 16.11 -0.50
CA GLY A 160 10.38 17.20 0.25
C GLY A 160 10.89 18.37 -0.61
N GLN A 161 10.95 18.21 -1.94
CA GLN A 161 11.38 19.26 -2.88
C GLN A 161 10.23 20.15 -3.38
N GLY A 162 9.02 20.01 -2.82
CA GLY A 162 7.78 20.63 -3.28
C GLY A 162 7.93 22.03 -3.88
N GLY A 163 7.52 22.18 -5.15
CA GLY A 163 7.12 23.47 -5.72
C GLY A 163 8.19 24.49 -6.09
N GLU A 164 9.47 24.14 -6.32
CA GLU A 164 10.31 25.01 -7.15
C GLU A 164 9.87 24.88 -8.62
N ALA A 165 8.84 25.64 -9.01
CA ALA A 165 8.68 26.02 -10.40
C ALA A 165 10.04 26.51 -10.92
N PRO A 166 10.49 26.10 -12.11
CA PRO A 166 11.74 26.62 -12.65
C PRO A 166 11.59 28.14 -12.68
N LYS A 167 12.53 28.86 -12.06
CA LYS A 167 12.60 30.33 -12.14
C LYS A 167 12.85 30.71 -13.60
N GLY A 168 11.78 30.72 -14.38
CA GLY A 168 11.71 31.18 -15.74
C GLY A 168 12.11 32.64 -15.75
N LYS A 169 13.21 32.92 -16.44
CA LYS A 169 13.82 34.24 -16.62
C LYS A 169 12.75 35.33 -16.75
N ALA A 170 12.84 36.34 -15.89
CA ALA A 170 12.05 37.57 -15.98
C ALA A 170 12.13 38.12 -17.42
N SER A 171 11.00 38.06 -18.13
CA SER A 171 10.87 38.65 -19.46
C SER A 171 10.67 40.15 -19.31
N SER A 172 11.76 40.89 -19.28
CA SER A 172 11.74 42.35 -19.33
C SER A 172 11.38 42.80 -20.76
N LYS A 173 10.12 43.16 -21.01
CA LYS A 173 9.75 43.97 -22.17
C LYS A 173 9.04 45.27 -21.75
N LYS A 174 9.88 46.31 -21.73
CA LYS A 174 9.67 47.76 -21.92
C LYS A 174 8.22 48.28 -21.85
N LYS A 175 7.99 49.14 -20.86
CA LYS A 175 7.00 50.22 -20.90
C LYS A 175 7.26 51.12 -22.12
N SER A 176 6.28 51.26 -23.01
CA SER A 176 6.25 52.36 -23.97
C SER A 176 5.66 53.60 -23.28
N THR A 177 6.54 54.50 -22.85
CA THR A 177 6.17 55.89 -22.54
C THR A 177 6.55 56.72 -23.76
N GLY A 178 5.56 57.35 -24.38
CA GLY A 178 5.72 58.10 -25.61
C GLY A 178 6.53 59.38 -25.44
N ASN A 179 6.84 60.01 -26.57
CA ASN A 179 6.83 61.46 -26.63
C ASN A 179 6.51 61.98 -28.03
N ARG A 180 5.76 63.08 -28.03
CA ARG A 180 5.43 63.92 -29.18
C ARG A 180 6.69 64.65 -29.64
N HIS A 181 6.82 64.90 -30.95
CA HIS A 181 7.24 66.22 -31.43
C HIS A 181 6.81 66.47 -32.87
N ALA A 182 6.58 67.76 -33.11
CA ALA A 182 5.94 68.37 -34.25
C ALA A 182 6.95 68.85 -35.31
N SER A 183 6.38 69.32 -36.42
CA SER A 183 6.91 70.27 -37.41
C SER A 183 7.73 69.70 -38.58
N ALA A 184 7.08 69.63 -39.75
CA ALA A 184 7.32 70.53 -40.88
C ALA A 184 6.08 70.52 -41.80
#